data_AF-A0A0W1EXT4-F1
#
_entry.id   AF-A0A0W1EXT4-F1
#
_cell.length_a   1.000
_cell.length_b   1.000
_cell.length_c   1.000
_cell.angle_alpha   90.00
_cell.angle_beta   90.00
_cell.angle_gamma   90.00
#
_symmetry.space_group_name_H-M   'P 1'
#
loop_
_entity.id
_entity.type
_entity.pdbx_description
1 polymer ?
#
loop_
_entity_poly.entity_id
_entity_poly.type
_entity_poly.pdbx_seq_one_letter_code
_entity_poly.pdbx_strand_id
1 'polypeptide(L)'
;MSKTIERTEMRSITSPGFAMQVDKAKYDAMKDAILAAVPKTVPGLTVAEIKARVLPLLPEELFPGGAKAGWWLKGVQLDLEARGLIARENVKPLRLHRL
;
A
#
# COMPACT_ATOMS: atom_id res chain seq x y z
N MET A 1 25.93 13.67 -10.74
CA MET A 1 25.59 12.29 -11.13
C MET A 1 24.11 12.08 -10.91
N SER A 2 23.38 11.68 -11.95
CA SER A 2 21.94 11.41 -11.86
C SER A 2 21.73 10.14 -11.05
N LYS A 3 21.06 10.21 -9.90
CA LYS A 3 20.74 9.03 -9.08
C LYS A 3 19.75 8.17 -9.86
N THR A 4 20.18 7.00 -10.35
CA THR A 4 19.28 6.04 -11.02
C THR A 4 18.23 5.58 -10.02
N ILE A 5 16.95 5.80 -10.33
CA ILE A 5 15.83 5.35 -9.49
C ILE A 5 15.54 3.90 -9.85
N GLU A 6 15.73 3.00 -8.89
CA GLU A 6 15.30 1.60 -9.03
C GLU A 6 13.78 1.52 -9.18
N ARG A 7 13.33 0.60 -10.04
CA ARG A 7 11.90 0.41 -10.33
C ARG A 7 11.43 -0.96 -9.87
N THR A 8 10.17 -1.01 -9.44
CA THR A 8 9.46 -2.25 -9.13
C THR A 8 8.08 -2.25 -9.77
N GLU A 9 7.55 -3.45 -9.99
CA GLU A 9 6.24 -3.66 -10.58
C GLU A 9 5.14 -3.54 -9.52
N MET A 10 4.17 -2.67 -9.77
CA MET A 10 2.93 -2.56 -9.00
C MET A 10 1.75 -3.06 -9.83
N ARG A 11 1.06 -4.09 -9.34
CA ARG A 11 -0.07 -4.78 -9.97
C ARG A 11 -1.40 -4.30 -9.41
N SER A 12 -2.51 -4.84 -9.93
CA SER A 12 -3.84 -4.58 -9.40
C SER A 12 -4.73 -5.82 -9.40
N ILE A 13 -5.35 -6.12 -8.26
CA ILE A 13 -6.36 -7.19 -8.13
C ILE A 13 -7.62 -6.90 -8.96
N THR A 14 -7.97 -5.62 -9.20
CA THR A 14 -9.18 -5.23 -9.96
C THR A 14 -8.96 -5.17 -11.46
N SER A 15 -7.71 -5.30 -11.92
CA SER A 15 -7.35 -5.28 -13.33
C SER A 15 -6.27 -6.35 -13.59
N PRO A 16 -6.66 -7.64 -13.65
CA PRO A 16 -5.73 -8.72 -13.92
C PRO A 16 -4.94 -8.48 -15.21
N GLY A 17 -3.61 -8.62 -15.14
CA GLY A 17 -2.69 -8.32 -16.26
C GLY A 17 -2.20 -6.86 -16.31
N PHE A 18 -2.78 -5.94 -15.53
CA PHE A 18 -2.22 -4.60 -15.38
C PHE A 18 -1.01 -4.60 -14.44
N ALA A 19 0.06 -3.97 -14.91
CA ALA A 19 1.30 -3.75 -14.17
C ALA A 19 1.90 -2.39 -14.55
N MET A 20 2.47 -1.67 -13.59
CA MET A 20 3.19 -0.43 -13.85
C MET A 20 4.50 -0.35 -13.08
N GLN A 21 5.51 0.28 -13.68
CA GLN A 21 6.82 0.46 -13.07
C GLN A 21 6.86 1.72 -12.20
N VAL A 22 7.04 1.53 -10.90
CA VAL A 22 7.07 2.61 -9.90
C VAL A 22 8.42 2.68 -9.20
N ASP A 23 8.69 3.80 -8.53
CA ASP A 23 9.86 3.95 -7.65
C ASP A 23 9.84 2.87 -6.56
N LYS A 24 10.90 2.05 -6.51
CA LYS A 24 11.02 0.93 -5.59
C LYS A 24 11.06 1.36 -4.13
N ALA A 25 11.78 2.43 -3.80
CA ALA A 25 11.92 2.89 -2.42
C ALA A 25 10.57 3.36 -1.86
N LYS A 26 9.79 4.10 -2.67
CA LYS A 26 8.44 4.54 -2.28
C LYS A 26 7.46 3.38 -2.16
N TYR A 27 7.54 2.41 -3.07
CA TYR A 27 6.73 1.21 -3.01
C TYR A 27 7.01 0.42 -1.72
N ASP A 28 8.28 0.14 -1.42
CA ASP A 28 8.68 -0.66 -0.26
C ASP A 28 8.27 0.03 1.05
N ALA A 29 8.54 1.34 1.19
CA ALA A 29 8.14 2.10 2.38
C ALA A 29 6.61 2.09 2.60
N MET A 30 5.82 2.24 1.54
CA MET A 30 4.35 2.16 1.63
C MET A 30 3.87 0.74 1.93
N LYS A 31 4.48 -0.27 1.32
CA LYS A 31 4.18 -1.69 1.57
C LYS A 31 4.41 -2.02 3.03
N ASP A 32 5.57 -1.67 3.57
CA ASP A 32 5.94 -1.94 4.96
C ASP A 32 5.00 -1.23 5.92
N ALA A 33 4.65 0.03 5.64
CA ALA A 33 3.70 0.79 6.45
C ALA A 33 2.29 0.16 6.43
N ILE A 34 1.76 -0.25 5.27
CA ILE A 34 0.44 -0.92 5.17
C ILE A 34 0.47 -2.21 5.97
N LEU A 35 1.49 -3.02 5.74
CA LEU A 35 1.71 -4.30 6.40
C LEU A 35 1.84 -4.13 7.92
N ALA A 36 2.50 -3.08 8.42
CA ALA A 36 2.53 -2.76 9.84
C ALA A 36 1.17 -2.30 10.39
N ALA A 37 0.37 -1.60 9.58
CA ALA A 37 -0.92 -1.05 10.00
C ALA A 37 -2.04 -2.10 10.07
N VAL A 38 -2.09 -3.04 9.13
CA VAL A 38 -3.18 -4.03 9.04
C VAL A 38 -3.06 -5.14 10.10
N PRO A 39 -4.17 -5.51 10.78
CA PRO A 39 -4.17 -6.58 11.77
C PRO A 39 -4.05 -7.95 11.09
N LYS A 40 -3.59 -8.96 11.83
CA LYS A 40 -3.60 -10.37 11.42
C LYS A 40 -4.92 -11.09 11.74
N THR A 41 -5.90 -10.37 12.28
CA THR A 41 -7.18 -10.92 12.74
C THR A 41 -8.32 -10.14 12.10
N VAL A 42 -9.48 -10.80 11.99
CA VAL A 42 -10.75 -10.14 11.69
C VAL A 42 -11.41 -9.64 12.99
N PRO A 43 -12.14 -8.51 12.99
CA PRO A 43 -12.32 -7.62 11.85
C PRO A 43 -11.04 -6.83 11.52
N GLY A 44 -10.81 -6.64 10.22
CA GLY A 44 -9.75 -5.82 9.69
C GLY A 44 -10.03 -4.32 9.85
N LEU A 45 -9.15 -3.50 9.27
CA LEU A 45 -9.26 -2.04 9.30
C LEU A 45 -9.81 -1.49 7.99
N THR A 46 -10.57 -0.41 8.09
CA THR A 46 -10.98 0.37 6.92
C THR A 46 -9.77 1.04 6.26
N VAL A 47 -9.89 1.36 4.98
CA VAL A 47 -8.84 2.09 4.24
C VAL A 47 -8.53 3.44 4.88
N ALA A 48 -9.53 4.10 5.49
CA ALA A 48 -9.34 5.35 6.21
C ALA A 48 -8.50 5.18 7.48
N GLU A 49 -8.79 4.15 8.28
CA GLU A 49 -8.00 3.81 9.47
C GLU A 49 -6.57 3.41 9.11
N ILE A 50 -6.39 2.63 8.03
CA ILE A 50 -5.07 2.26 7.52
C ILE A 50 -4.30 3.51 7.10
N LYS A 51 -4.93 4.44 6.37
CA LYS A 51 -4.29 5.70 5.97
C LYS A 51 -3.79 6.49 7.19
N ALA A 52 -4.61 6.61 8.23
CA ALA A 52 -4.23 7.32 9.46
C ALA A 52 -3.03 6.66 10.17
N ARG A 53 -2.93 5.32 10.14
CA ARG A 53 -1.80 4.57 10.72
C ARG A 53 -0.55 4.60 9.85
N VAL A 54 -0.71 4.63 8.53
CA VAL A 54 0.39 4.61 7.55
C VAL A 54 1.12 5.95 7.53
N LEU A 55 0.40 7.07 7.50
CA LEU A 55 1.00 8.42 7.38
C LEU A 55 2.17 8.69 8.34
N PRO A 56 2.08 8.44 9.65
CA PRO A 56 3.20 8.66 10.57
C PRO A 56 4.37 7.68 10.39
N LEU A 57 4.21 6.59 9.64
CA LEU A 57 5.26 5.60 9.38
C LEU A 57 6.07 5.90 8.12
N LEU A 58 5.60 6.83 7.28
CA LEU A 58 6.24 7.13 6.01
C LEU A 58 7.47 8.01 6.20
N PRO A 59 8.63 7.68 5.59
CA PRO A 59 9.81 8.54 5.64
C PRO A 59 9.57 9.89 4.95
N GLU A 60 9.90 10.99 5.63
CA GLU A 60 9.77 12.36 5.11
C GLU A 60 10.54 12.57 3.80
N GLU A 61 11.70 11.92 3.63
CA GLU A 61 12.51 11.99 2.39
C GLU A 61 11.74 11.43 1.17
N LEU A 62 10.93 10.40 1.38
CA LEU A 62 10.19 9.72 0.30
C LEU A 62 8.79 10.30 0.10
N PHE A 63 8.16 10.73 1.19
CA PHE A 63 6.79 11.23 1.27
C PHE A 63 6.72 12.54 2.08
N PRO A 64 7.33 13.63 1.60
CA PRO A 64 7.35 14.89 2.35
C PRO A 64 5.92 15.38 2.61
N GLY A 65 5.57 15.56 3.88
CA GLY A 65 4.21 15.91 4.31
C GLY A 65 3.12 14.91 3.87
N GLY A 66 3.48 13.65 3.59
CA GLY A 66 2.56 12.64 3.05
C GLY A 66 2.20 12.85 1.57
N ALA A 67 3.02 13.56 0.80
CA ALA A 67 2.76 13.85 -0.60
C ALA A 67 2.43 12.59 -1.41
N LYS A 68 1.26 12.60 -2.08
CA LYS A 68 0.74 11.47 -2.88
C LYS A 68 0.54 10.15 -2.11
N ALA A 69 0.58 10.16 -0.77
CA ALA A 69 0.41 8.96 0.04
C ALA A 69 -0.92 8.24 -0.23
N GLY A 70 -1.99 8.96 -0.58
CA GLY A 70 -3.27 8.36 -0.96
C GLY A 70 -3.21 7.51 -2.24
N TRP A 71 -2.47 7.97 -3.26
CA TRP A 71 -2.29 7.22 -4.51
C TRP A 71 -1.43 5.98 -4.29
N TRP A 72 -0.33 6.14 -3.56
CA TRP A 72 0.56 5.04 -3.20
C TRP A 72 -0.14 4.01 -2.32
N LEU A 73 -0.89 4.45 -1.30
CA LEU A 73 -1.70 3.57 -0.46
C LEU A 73 -2.65 2.74 -1.31
N LYS A 74 -3.40 3.37 -2.24
CA LYS A 74 -4.34 2.64 -3.07
C LYS A 74 -3.65 1.65 -4.01
N GLY A 75 -2.58 2.07 -4.69
CA GLY A 75 -1.84 1.22 -5.61
C GLY A 75 -1.21 0.02 -4.91
N VAL A 76 -0.49 0.26 -3.81
CA VAL A 76 0.15 -0.81 -3.04
C VAL A 76 -0.88 -1.71 -2.38
N GLN A 77 -1.99 -1.18 -1.86
CA GLN A 77 -3.10 -2.00 -1.38
C GLN A 77 -3.56 -3.01 -2.45
N LEU A 78 -3.87 -2.54 -3.66
CA LEU A 78 -4.36 -3.40 -4.75
C LEU A 78 -3.33 -4.43 -5.20
N ASP A 79 -2.04 -4.06 -5.16
CA ASP A 79 -0.94 -4.97 -5.47
C ASP A 79 -0.76 -6.04 -4.37
N LEU A 80 -0.82 -5.67 -3.09
CA LEU A 80 -0.75 -6.61 -1.97
C LEU A 80 -1.93 -7.59 -1.96
N GLU A 81 -3.12 -7.12 -2.33
CA GLU A 81 -4.28 -7.99 -2.57
C GLU A 81 -4.02 -8.94 -3.75
N ALA A 82 -3.50 -8.43 -4.88
CA ALA A 82 -3.16 -9.26 -6.05
C ALA A 82 -2.09 -10.32 -5.75
N ARG A 83 -1.20 -10.04 -4.80
CA ARG A 83 -0.14 -10.94 -4.34
C ARG A 83 -0.58 -11.87 -3.20
N GLY A 84 -1.79 -11.73 -2.67
CA GLY A 84 -2.27 -12.54 -1.56
C GLY A 84 -1.58 -12.27 -0.22
N LEU A 85 -1.13 -11.03 0.01
CA LEU A 85 -0.49 -10.62 1.29
C LEU A 85 -1.49 -9.97 2.26
N ILE A 86 -2.57 -9.41 1.72
CA ILE A 86 -3.71 -8.89 2.49
C ILE A 86 -5.00 -9.32 1.79
N ALA A 87 -6.08 -9.42 2.56
CA ALA A 87 -7.41 -9.75 2.06
C ALA A 87 -8.43 -8.68 2.42
N ARG A 88 -9.46 -8.58 1.58
CA ARG A 88 -10.65 -7.75 1.84
C ARG A 88 -11.76 -8.55 2.47
N GLU A 89 -12.43 -7.96 3.45
CA GLU A 89 -13.72 -8.44 3.94
C GLU A 89 -14.83 -7.81 3.10
N ASN A 90 -15.80 -8.63 2.66
CA ASN A 90 -16.94 -8.19 1.85
C ASN A 90 -18.03 -7.51 2.71
N VAL A 91 -17.64 -6.43 3.39
CA VAL A 91 -18.48 -5.63 4.28
C VAL A 91 -18.41 -4.15 3.91
N LYS A 92 -19.37 -3.34 4.39
CA LYS A 92 -19.42 -1.89 4.16
C LYS A 92 -19.29 -1.16 5.50
N PRO A 93 -18.26 -0.28 5.70
CA PRO A 93 -17.15 0.02 4.79
C PRO A 93 -16.18 -1.16 4.59
N LEU A 94 -15.46 -1.17 3.46
CA LEU A 94 -14.44 -2.18 3.13
C LEU A 94 -13.39 -2.25 4.24
N ARG A 95 -13.07 -3.47 4.69
CA ARG A 95 -12.02 -3.75 5.69
C ARG A 95 -10.93 -4.64 5.12
N LEU A 96 -9.70 -4.46 5.58
CA LEU A 96 -8.51 -5.19 5.17
C LEU A 96 -7.79 -5.78 6.38
N HIS A 97 -7.34 -7.03 6.25
CA HIS A 97 -6.49 -7.72 7.21
C HIS A 97 -5.35 -8.43 6.47
N ARG A 98 -4.28 -8.74 7.19
CA ARG A 98 -3.13 -9.50 6.66
C ARG A 98 -3.47 -10.99 6.58
N LEU A 99 -2.99 -11.64 5.51
CA LEU A 99 -3.02 -13.09 5.32
C LEU A 99 -1.81 -13.78 5.95
#